data_AF-A0A7V3IZP8-F1
#
_entry.id   AF-A0A7V3IZP8-F1
#
_cell.length_a   1.000
_cell.length_b   1.000
_cell.length_c   1.000
_cell.angle_alpha   90.00
_cell.angle_beta   90.00
_cell.angle_gamma   90.00
#
_symmetry.space_group_name_H-M   'P 1'
#
loop_
_entity.id
_entity.type
_entity.pdbx_description
1 polymer ?
#
loop_
_entity_poly.entity_id
_entity_poly.type
_entity_poly.pdbx_seq_one_letter_code
_entity_poly.pdbx_strand_id
1 'polypeptide(L)'
;MTRLLVAAILCAAITSLAAAPTQALRVSETDIWYYSGGKWVQGTRGLIASLGTSATTLSQAVIGGGYGNTGCTITSTGAGSFNGAVRVDGLLTATGGVVLDGWTIADSTGAMSGGSGASITLNTNKVVLNASNGDATLARDLTVGRNATVSGTATVNALATTTTATVGSTLTVTGAAAVGSTLSVGGATTLSSTLGVTGASTLTGAVTCGGTLAVAGNATVSGTLGYKTPIIVNTTGSETLTAAQSGSTVVCTKSTGATTITLPDPSSSTVGVVFTVVQTENQNVDIVPTNPDGNSLVADGVGTSDKASLATSSHKIGAAARIIGISATKWFVTALSPTCPLTVEPAD
;
A
#
# COMPACT_ATOMS: atom_id res chain seq x y z
N MET A 1 -78.58 12.40 4.63
CA MET A 1 -79.25 12.83 5.87
C MET A 1 -79.16 11.69 6.87
N THR A 2 -78.64 12.01 8.05
CA THR A 2 -78.74 11.32 9.35
C THR A 2 -78.29 9.84 9.43
N ARG A 3 -77.05 9.69 9.90
CA ARG A 3 -76.53 8.51 10.60
C ARG A 3 -77.35 8.32 11.89
N LEU A 4 -77.84 7.11 12.15
CA LEU A 4 -78.27 6.72 13.50
C LEU A 4 -77.47 5.48 13.93
N LEU A 5 -76.69 5.70 14.98
CA LEU A 5 -75.93 4.72 15.74
C LEU A 5 -76.88 4.08 16.76
N VAL A 6 -77.07 2.76 16.74
CA VAL A 6 -77.49 2.00 17.95
C VAL A 6 -76.77 0.66 17.97
N ALA A 7 -76.04 0.45 19.06
CA ALA A 7 -75.31 -0.75 19.42
C ALA A 7 -76.23 -1.81 20.07
N ALA A 8 -75.75 -3.06 20.03
CA ALA A 8 -76.03 -4.24 20.87
C ALA A 8 -77.32 -4.32 21.74
N ILE A 9 -77.99 -5.48 21.65
CA ILE A 9 -78.86 -6.22 22.61
C ILE A 9 -79.89 -6.95 21.71
N LEU A 10 -79.83 -8.27 21.52
CA LEU A 10 -80.41 -9.22 22.47
C LEU A 10 -79.71 -10.59 22.37
N CYS A 11 -78.89 -10.87 23.37
CA CYS A 11 -78.62 -12.23 23.84
C CYS A 11 -79.77 -12.58 24.80
N ALA A 12 -80.79 -13.29 24.33
CA ALA A 12 -81.75 -14.02 25.15
C ALA A 12 -82.55 -14.97 24.24
N ALA A 13 -82.64 -16.24 24.67
CA ALA A 13 -83.51 -17.28 24.11
C ALA A 13 -83.06 -17.99 22.82
N ILE A 14 -81.91 -18.67 22.82
CA ILE A 14 -81.81 -20.01 22.20
C ILE A 14 -81.00 -20.92 23.13
N THR A 15 -81.62 -21.32 24.24
CA THR A 15 -81.25 -22.55 24.94
C THR A 15 -82.49 -23.43 24.97
N SER A 16 -82.37 -24.60 24.36
CA SER A 16 -83.36 -25.67 24.20
C SER A 16 -84.56 -25.38 23.28
N LEU A 17 -84.44 -25.82 22.02
CA LEU A 17 -85.52 -26.60 21.44
C LEU A 17 -84.93 -27.76 20.64
N ALA A 18 -85.29 -28.96 21.09
CA ALA A 18 -84.86 -30.22 20.53
C ALA A 18 -85.44 -30.42 19.12
N ALA A 19 -84.61 -31.04 18.27
CA ALA A 19 -84.96 -31.88 17.12
C ALA A 19 -86.08 -31.39 16.17
N ALA A 20 -85.70 -30.58 15.18
CA ALA A 20 -86.28 -30.63 13.83
C ALA A 20 -85.22 -30.19 12.80
N PRO A 21 -85.18 -30.78 11.59
CA PRO A 21 -84.02 -30.72 10.71
C PRO A 21 -83.85 -29.34 10.04
N THR A 22 -82.60 -29.03 9.70
CA THR A 22 -82.13 -27.98 8.77
C THR A 22 -82.31 -26.51 9.19
N GLN A 23 -81.29 -26.00 9.89
CA GLN A 23 -80.96 -24.56 9.87
C GLN A 23 -80.51 -24.20 8.44
N ALA A 24 -81.46 -23.82 7.60
CA ALA A 24 -81.20 -23.33 6.25
C ALA A 24 -81.02 -21.81 6.29
N LEU A 25 -79.96 -21.31 5.66
CA LEU A 25 -79.69 -19.89 5.45
C LEU A 25 -79.89 -19.57 3.97
N ARG A 26 -80.70 -18.57 3.64
CA ARG A 26 -80.85 -18.05 2.27
C ARG A 26 -80.26 -16.64 2.22
N VAL A 27 -79.39 -16.40 1.24
CA VAL A 27 -78.80 -15.08 0.98
C VAL A 27 -79.17 -14.69 -0.45
N SER A 28 -79.78 -13.50 -0.61
CA SER A 28 -80.00 -12.83 -1.90
C SER A 28 -79.24 -11.51 -1.94
N GLU A 29 -79.21 -10.84 -3.09
CA GLU A 29 -78.58 -9.52 -3.25
C GLU A 29 -79.19 -8.45 -2.32
N THR A 30 -80.43 -8.64 -1.88
CA THR A 30 -81.16 -7.68 -1.05
C THR A 30 -81.30 -8.12 0.40
N ASP A 31 -81.37 -9.43 0.68
CA ASP A 31 -81.85 -9.94 1.96
C ASP A 31 -81.09 -11.18 2.47
N ILE A 32 -80.99 -11.29 3.80
CA ILE A 32 -80.51 -12.49 4.48
C ILE A 32 -81.68 -13.07 5.26
N TRP A 33 -81.95 -14.36 5.11
CA TRP A 33 -83.01 -15.06 5.81
C TRP A 33 -82.45 -16.26 6.55
N TYR A 34 -82.78 -16.39 7.83
CA TYR A 34 -82.46 -17.55 8.65
C TYR A 34 -83.74 -18.22 9.15
N TYR A 35 -83.72 -19.55 9.27
CA TYR A 35 -84.88 -20.32 9.73
C TYR A 35 -84.87 -20.42 11.26
N SER A 36 -85.85 -19.82 11.92
CA SER A 36 -86.00 -19.83 13.39
C SER A 36 -87.48 -19.92 13.77
N GLY A 37 -87.80 -20.75 14.78
CA GLY A 37 -89.19 -20.94 15.25
C GLY A 37 -90.17 -21.45 14.18
N GLY A 38 -89.68 -22.22 13.18
CA GLY A 38 -90.50 -22.75 12.08
C GLY A 38 -90.84 -21.73 10.99
N LYS A 39 -90.22 -20.54 11.01
CA LYS A 39 -90.43 -19.48 10.01
C LYS A 39 -89.10 -18.94 9.51
N TRP A 40 -89.12 -18.39 8.31
CA TRP A 40 -88.02 -17.60 7.79
C TRP A 40 -88.06 -16.21 8.42
N VAL A 41 -86.98 -15.83 9.09
CA VAL A 41 -86.80 -14.51 9.70
C VAL A 41 -85.77 -13.74 8.88
N GLN A 42 -86.15 -12.53 8.43
CA GLN A 42 -85.24 -11.63 7.72
C GLN A 42 -84.24 -11.07 8.74
N GLY A 43 -82.96 -11.38 8.54
CA GLY A 43 -81.86 -10.82 9.31
C GLY A 43 -81.60 -9.37 8.91
N THR A 44 -81.29 -8.52 9.89
CA THR A 44 -80.84 -7.15 9.63
C THR A 44 -79.50 -7.19 8.88
N ARG A 45 -79.38 -6.39 7.82
CA ARG A 45 -78.18 -6.30 6.96
C ARG A 45 -76.96 -6.02 7.82
N GLY A 46 -76.06 -7.00 7.95
CA GLY A 46 -74.86 -6.88 8.80
C GLY A 46 -74.28 -8.19 9.36
N LEU A 47 -74.94 -9.33 9.17
CA LEU A 47 -74.42 -10.63 9.62
C LEU A 47 -73.65 -11.34 8.48
N ILE A 48 -72.33 -11.45 8.60
CA ILE A 48 -71.52 -12.33 7.74
C ILE A 48 -71.64 -13.75 8.28
N ALA A 49 -72.34 -14.60 7.53
CA ALA A 49 -72.35 -16.04 7.74
C ALA A 49 -71.03 -16.66 7.25
N SER A 50 -70.53 -17.67 7.96
CA SER A 50 -69.50 -18.57 7.42
C SER A 50 -70.06 -19.26 6.18
N LEU A 51 -69.53 -18.93 5.01
CA LEU A 51 -69.95 -19.53 3.74
C LEU A 51 -69.12 -20.79 3.47
N GLY A 52 -69.81 -21.90 3.18
CA GLY A 52 -69.20 -23.18 2.81
C GLY A 52 -68.41 -23.11 1.49
N THR A 53 -67.73 -24.22 1.19
CA THR A 53 -66.55 -24.42 0.33
C THR A 53 -66.66 -24.08 -1.18
N SER A 54 -67.58 -23.24 -1.64
CA SER A 54 -67.74 -22.92 -3.06
C SER A 54 -67.44 -21.45 -3.34
N ALA A 55 -66.56 -21.21 -4.32
CA ALA A 55 -66.01 -19.90 -4.67
C ALA A 55 -67.10 -18.86 -5.02
N THR A 56 -67.30 -17.88 -4.14
CA THR A 56 -68.13 -16.69 -4.39
C THR A 56 -67.23 -15.48 -4.65
N THR A 57 -67.33 -14.89 -5.84
CA THR A 57 -66.78 -13.55 -6.14
C THR A 57 -67.68 -12.48 -5.53
N LEU A 58 -67.19 -11.78 -4.50
CA LEU A 58 -67.89 -10.65 -3.89
C LEU A 58 -67.34 -9.35 -4.48
N SER A 59 -68.13 -8.65 -5.28
CA SER A 59 -67.68 -7.44 -6.00
C SER A 59 -67.42 -6.23 -5.10
N GLN A 60 -67.97 -6.20 -3.88
CA GLN A 60 -67.64 -5.25 -2.81
C GLN A 60 -67.94 -5.90 -1.44
N ALA A 61 -67.04 -6.76 -0.95
CA ALA A 61 -67.08 -7.18 0.44
C ALA A 61 -66.24 -6.21 1.28
N VAL A 62 -66.91 -5.29 1.98
CA VAL A 62 -66.29 -4.63 3.13
C VAL A 62 -66.33 -5.63 4.27
N ILE A 63 -65.21 -6.34 4.50
CA ILE A 63 -65.02 -7.11 5.74
C ILE A 63 -64.69 -6.09 6.84
N GLY A 64 -65.71 -5.32 7.22
CA GLY A 64 -65.60 -4.28 8.22
C GLY A 64 -65.70 -4.88 9.61
N GLY A 65 -64.55 -5.19 10.21
CA GLY A 65 -64.45 -5.06 11.66
C GLY A 65 -64.50 -3.58 11.98
N GLY A 66 -65.55 -3.09 12.63
CA GLY A 66 -65.58 -1.71 13.12
C GLY A 66 -64.34 -1.46 13.97
N TYR A 67 -63.60 -0.36 13.73
CA TYR A 67 -62.41 0.08 14.49
C TYR A 67 -61.79 -1.01 15.38
N GLY A 68 -61.25 -2.04 14.75
CA GLY A 68 -60.91 -3.29 15.43
C GLY A 68 -59.55 -3.20 16.12
N ASN A 69 -59.56 -3.14 17.44
CA ASN A 69 -58.45 -3.69 18.23
C ASN A 69 -58.28 -5.17 17.83
N THR A 70 -57.08 -5.53 17.37
CA THR A 70 -56.44 -6.86 17.45
C THR A 70 -57.33 -8.10 17.26
N GLY A 71 -57.18 -8.83 16.13
CA GLY A 71 -57.48 -10.27 16.10
C GLY A 71 -58.43 -10.82 15.02
N CYS A 72 -58.84 -10.06 14.00
CA CYS A 72 -59.61 -10.64 12.88
C CYS A 72 -58.68 -11.44 11.94
N THR A 73 -58.83 -12.78 11.89
CA THR A 73 -58.15 -13.64 10.91
C THR A 73 -58.99 -13.75 9.63
N ILE A 74 -58.49 -13.24 8.50
CA ILE A 74 -59.04 -13.55 7.18
C ILE A 74 -58.44 -14.89 6.74
N THR A 75 -59.23 -15.95 6.72
CA THR A 75 -58.80 -17.27 6.27
C THR A 75 -59.37 -17.53 4.88
N SER A 76 -58.51 -17.60 3.85
CA SER A 76 -58.89 -18.14 2.54
C SER A 76 -58.36 -19.56 2.40
N THR A 77 -59.26 -20.54 2.29
CA THR A 77 -58.89 -21.88 1.83
C THR A 77 -58.73 -21.86 0.31
N GLY A 78 -57.55 -21.49 -0.19
CA GLY A 78 -57.22 -21.38 -1.62
C GLY A 78 -56.37 -20.15 -1.96
N ALA A 79 -56.13 -19.90 -3.26
CA ALA A 79 -55.45 -18.69 -3.74
C ALA A 79 -56.36 -17.46 -3.56
N GLY A 80 -56.11 -16.65 -2.53
CA GLY A 80 -56.78 -15.37 -2.32
C GLY A 80 -56.06 -14.24 -3.06
N SER A 81 -56.79 -13.44 -3.83
CA SER A 81 -56.27 -12.23 -4.48
C SER A 81 -56.95 -10.99 -3.89
N PHE A 82 -56.15 -10.07 -3.35
CA PHE A 82 -56.63 -8.77 -2.90
C PHE A 82 -56.42 -7.77 -4.04
N ASN A 83 -57.51 -7.35 -4.68
CA ASN A 83 -57.48 -6.32 -5.73
C ASN A 83 -57.47 -4.92 -5.08
N GLY A 84 -56.39 -4.64 -4.35
CA GLY A 84 -56.20 -3.40 -3.58
C GLY A 84 -55.02 -3.48 -2.62
N ALA A 85 -54.64 -2.35 -2.03
CA ALA A 85 -53.55 -2.31 -1.05
C ALA A 85 -53.89 -3.14 0.20
N VAL A 86 -53.05 -4.13 0.52
CA VAL A 86 -53.13 -4.87 1.78
C VAL A 86 -52.32 -4.10 2.82
N ARG A 87 -53.00 -3.48 3.79
CA ARG A 87 -52.37 -2.83 4.93
C ARG A 87 -52.46 -3.75 6.14
N VAL A 88 -51.32 -4.19 6.65
CA VAL A 88 -51.22 -4.97 7.89
C VAL A 88 -50.57 -4.05 8.93
N ASP A 89 -51.34 -3.60 9.92
CA ASP A 89 -50.82 -2.80 11.04
C ASP A 89 -50.15 -3.71 12.11
N GLY A 90 -49.46 -4.77 11.67
CA GLY A 90 -48.85 -5.82 12.49
C GLY A 90 -48.05 -6.85 11.66
N LEU A 91 -47.65 -7.98 12.28
CA LEU A 91 -46.83 -9.00 11.64
C LEU A 91 -47.59 -9.78 10.55
N LEU A 92 -47.14 -9.65 9.30
CA LEU A 92 -47.56 -10.55 8.21
C LEU A 92 -46.75 -11.84 8.26
N THR A 93 -47.36 -12.93 8.74
CA THR A 93 -46.76 -14.28 8.70
C THR A 93 -47.33 -15.06 7.52
N ALA A 94 -46.50 -15.40 6.53
CA ALA A 94 -46.88 -16.25 5.42
C ALA A 94 -46.02 -17.52 5.42
N THR A 95 -46.67 -18.68 5.43
CA THR A 95 -46.03 -20.00 5.35
C THR A 95 -45.71 -20.43 3.90
N GLY A 96 -45.96 -19.55 2.92
CA GLY A 96 -45.67 -19.75 1.50
C GLY A 96 -45.12 -18.46 0.85
N GLY A 97 -44.93 -18.48 -0.47
CA GLY A 97 -44.39 -17.33 -1.21
C GLY A 97 -45.33 -16.13 -1.17
N VAL A 98 -44.81 -14.97 -0.76
CA VAL A 98 -45.53 -13.69 -0.84
C VAL A 98 -44.97 -12.92 -2.03
N VAL A 99 -45.81 -12.63 -3.02
CA VAL A 99 -45.46 -11.78 -4.16
C VAL A 99 -46.02 -10.38 -3.87
N LEU A 100 -45.14 -9.40 -3.67
CA LEU A 100 -45.52 -8.00 -3.45
C LEU A 100 -44.90 -7.14 -4.56
N ASP A 101 -45.72 -6.80 -5.55
CA ASP A 101 -45.34 -5.88 -6.61
C ASP A 101 -45.40 -4.44 -6.09
N GLY A 102 -44.23 -3.82 -5.88
CA GLY A 102 -44.11 -2.45 -5.37
C GLY A 102 -44.23 -2.35 -3.84
N TRP A 103 -43.22 -2.83 -3.12
CA TRP A 103 -43.27 -2.97 -1.66
C TRP A 103 -42.49 -1.89 -0.90
N THR A 104 -43.16 -1.19 0.01
CA THR A 104 -42.56 -0.36 1.07
C THR A 104 -42.92 -0.98 2.44
N ILE A 105 -41.93 -1.48 3.19
CA ILE A 105 -42.13 -1.93 4.59
C ILE A 105 -42.01 -0.70 5.48
N ALA A 106 -43.08 -0.35 6.18
CA ALA A 106 -43.24 0.93 6.89
C ALA A 106 -43.39 0.80 8.41
N ASP A 107 -42.88 -0.27 9.04
CA ASP A 107 -42.81 -0.36 10.51
C ASP A 107 -41.37 -0.64 11.01
N SER A 108 -41.10 -0.27 12.26
CA SER A 108 -39.78 -0.23 12.88
C SER A 108 -39.25 -1.59 13.37
N THR A 109 -39.92 -2.71 13.06
CA THR A 109 -39.52 -4.06 13.53
C THR A 109 -39.73 -5.19 12.51
N GLY A 110 -40.27 -4.90 11.32
CA GLY A 110 -40.60 -5.86 10.28
C GLY A 110 -39.37 -6.54 9.65
N ALA A 111 -38.89 -7.60 10.29
CA ALA A 111 -37.89 -8.48 9.70
C ALA A 111 -38.51 -9.32 8.57
N MET A 112 -38.05 -9.12 7.32
CA MET A 112 -38.26 -10.10 6.27
C MET A 112 -37.35 -11.30 6.55
N SER A 113 -37.86 -12.28 7.29
CA SER A 113 -37.14 -13.54 7.49
C SER A 113 -37.66 -14.59 6.50
N GLY A 114 -36.80 -15.05 5.60
CA GLY A 114 -36.97 -16.38 5.07
C GLY A 114 -36.68 -17.36 6.20
N GLY A 115 -37.47 -18.43 6.36
CA GLY A 115 -37.10 -19.55 7.25
C GLY A 115 -35.71 -20.11 6.89
N SER A 116 -35.16 -21.04 7.69
CA SER A 116 -33.84 -21.63 7.41
C SER A 116 -33.74 -22.14 5.96
N GLY A 117 -32.79 -21.59 5.18
CA GLY A 117 -32.58 -21.92 3.78
C GLY A 117 -33.48 -21.19 2.76
N ALA A 118 -34.40 -20.32 3.19
CA ALA A 118 -35.24 -19.56 2.27
C ALA A 118 -34.49 -18.35 1.68
N SER A 119 -34.52 -18.23 0.35
CA SER A 119 -33.95 -17.09 -0.38
C SER A 119 -35.02 -16.02 -0.65
N ILE A 120 -34.68 -14.76 -0.38
CA ILE A 120 -35.47 -13.61 -0.82
C ILE A 120 -34.84 -13.08 -2.11
N THR A 121 -35.58 -13.11 -3.22
CA THR A 121 -35.11 -12.61 -4.52
C THR A 121 -35.90 -11.36 -4.89
N LEU A 122 -35.21 -10.23 -5.08
CA LEU A 122 -35.79 -8.97 -5.54
C LEU A 122 -35.38 -8.72 -6.98
N ASN A 123 -36.26 -9.02 -7.94
CA ASN A 123 -36.02 -8.77 -9.36
C ASN A 123 -36.47 -7.34 -9.73
N THR A 124 -35.70 -6.35 -9.27
CA THR A 124 -35.95 -4.93 -9.56
C THR A 124 -34.67 -4.26 -10.02
N ASN A 125 -34.78 -3.16 -10.77
CA ASN A 125 -33.61 -2.40 -11.23
C ASN A 125 -32.91 -1.65 -10.08
N LYS A 126 -33.63 -1.37 -9.00
CA LYS A 126 -33.14 -0.58 -7.87
C LYS A 126 -33.73 -1.12 -6.58
N VAL A 127 -32.86 -1.47 -5.66
CA VAL A 127 -33.19 -1.73 -4.25
C VAL A 127 -32.56 -0.60 -3.45
N VAL A 128 -33.33 0.03 -2.57
CA VAL A 128 -32.85 1.09 -1.67
C VAL A 128 -33.01 0.62 -0.25
N LEU A 129 -31.90 0.50 0.48
CA LEU A 129 -31.90 0.24 1.91
C LEU A 129 -31.71 1.59 2.62
N ASN A 130 -32.78 2.14 3.20
CA ASN A 130 -32.71 3.39 3.93
C ASN A 130 -32.50 3.12 5.42
N ALA A 131 -31.25 3.05 5.85
CA ALA A 131 -30.88 2.83 7.25
C ALA A 131 -30.70 4.18 7.99
N SER A 132 -31.72 5.04 7.97
CA SER A 132 -31.62 6.42 8.45
C SER A 132 -31.26 6.55 9.95
N ASN A 133 -31.40 5.49 10.74
CA ASN A 133 -31.08 5.44 12.17
C ASN A 133 -30.20 4.22 12.57
N GLY A 134 -29.50 3.55 11.65
CA GLY A 134 -28.70 2.36 11.97
C GLY A 134 -27.89 1.81 10.80
N ASP A 135 -27.31 0.62 10.99
CA ASP A 135 -26.48 -0.03 9.96
C ASP A 135 -27.29 -1.02 9.12
N ALA A 136 -27.10 -0.97 7.79
CA ALA A 136 -27.50 -2.06 6.92
C ALA A 136 -26.48 -3.20 7.04
N THR A 137 -26.79 -4.23 7.81
CA THR A 137 -25.87 -5.36 8.06
C THR A 137 -26.19 -6.56 7.17
N LEU A 138 -25.18 -7.05 6.45
CA LEU A 138 -25.18 -8.41 5.88
C LEU A 138 -24.30 -9.28 6.76
N ALA A 139 -24.87 -10.30 7.40
CA ALA A 139 -24.14 -11.15 8.34
C ALA A 139 -23.19 -12.16 7.68
N ARG A 140 -23.32 -12.35 6.36
CA ARG A 140 -22.55 -13.27 5.51
C ARG A 140 -21.95 -12.47 4.33
N ASP A 141 -21.69 -13.15 3.22
CA ASP A 141 -21.08 -12.54 2.05
C ASP A 141 -22.03 -11.60 1.30
N LEU A 142 -21.46 -10.52 0.76
CA LEU A 142 -22.08 -9.67 -0.26
C LEU A 142 -21.36 -9.92 -1.59
N THR A 143 -22.08 -10.43 -2.59
CA THR A 143 -21.56 -10.52 -3.96
C THR A 143 -22.10 -9.35 -4.78
N VAL A 144 -21.20 -8.53 -5.34
CA VAL A 144 -21.55 -7.44 -6.26
C VAL A 144 -21.05 -7.78 -7.65
N GLY A 145 -21.95 -8.06 -8.60
CA GLY A 145 -21.57 -8.46 -9.96
C GLY A 145 -21.00 -7.35 -10.84
N ARG A 146 -21.03 -6.10 -10.37
CA ARG A 146 -20.49 -4.92 -11.06
C ARG A 146 -19.69 -4.08 -10.08
N ASN A 147 -20.08 -2.82 -9.86
CA ASN A 147 -19.34 -1.87 -9.05
C ASN A 147 -20.00 -1.70 -7.68
N ALA A 148 -19.19 -1.60 -6.64
CA ALA A 148 -19.58 -1.09 -5.33
C ALA A 148 -18.96 0.29 -5.15
N THR A 149 -19.80 1.30 -4.86
CA THR A 149 -19.34 2.66 -4.53
C THR A 149 -19.58 2.90 -3.06
N VAL A 150 -18.54 3.24 -2.31
CA VAL A 150 -18.62 3.64 -0.90
C VAL A 150 -18.22 5.11 -0.82
N SER A 151 -19.15 5.99 -0.45
CA SER A 151 -18.88 7.44 -0.31
C SER A 151 -18.16 7.80 0.99
N GLY A 152 -18.21 6.90 1.98
CA GLY A 152 -17.49 7.02 3.25
C GLY A 152 -16.28 6.11 3.34
N THR A 153 -15.92 5.71 4.56
CA THR A 153 -14.82 4.80 4.83
C THR A 153 -15.25 3.34 4.63
N ALA A 154 -14.40 2.53 4.01
CA ALA A 154 -14.53 1.08 3.99
C ALA A 154 -13.38 0.47 4.80
N THR A 155 -13.73 -0.36 5.79
CA THR A 155 -12.75 -1.21 6.49
C THR A 155 -12.82 -2.61 5.92
N VAL A 156 -11.70 -3.09 5.40
CA VAL A 156 -11.58 -4.42 4.79
C VAL A 156 -10.46 -5.17 5.50
N ASN A 157 -10.80 -6.30 6.14
CA ASN A 157 -9.82 -7.07 6.91
C ASN A 157 -8.81 -7.80 6.01
N ALA A 158 -9.27 -8.32 4.88
CA ALA A 158 -8.44 -8.98 3.88
C ALA A 158 -8.92 -8.59 2.48
N LEU A 159 -8.04 -7.97 1.70
CA LEU A 159 -8.31 -7.56 0.33
C LEU A 159 -7.48 -8.43 -0.62
N ALA A 160 -8.17 -9.21 -1.46
CA ALA A 160 -7.56 -9.93 -2.57
C ALA A 160 -7.99 -9.27 -3.88
N THR A 161 -7.02 -8.89 -4.71
CA THR A 161 -7.26 -8.27 -6.01
C THR A 161 -6.71 -9.20 -7.10
N THR A 162 -7.54 -9.53 -8.09
CA THR A 162 -7.16 -10.45 -9.18
C THR A 162 -6.59 -9.74 -10.40
N THR A 163 -6.72 -8.41 -10.47
CA THR A 163 -6.26 -7.58 -11.57
C THR A 163 -5.40 -6.42 -11.06
N THR A 164 -6.01 -5.26 -10.84
CA THR A 164 -5.32 -4.01 -10.53
C THR A 164 -6.00 -3.31 -9.36
N ALA A 165 -5.19 -2.74 -8.46
CA ALA A 165 -5.65 -1.83 -7.42
C ALA A 165 -5.03 -0.46 -7.66
N THR A 166 -5.86 0.58 -7.67
CA THR A 166 -5.42 1.97 -7.80
C THR A 166 -5.72 2.70 -6.50
N VAL A 167 -4.69 3.26 -5.86
CA VAL A 167 -4.83 4.15 -4.72
C VAL A 167 -4.58 5.57 -5.20
N GLY A 168 -5.64 6.39 -5.23
CA GLY A 168 -5.57 7.76 -5.77
C GLY A 168 -4.92 8.80 -4.85
N SER A 169 -4.49 8.39 -3.65
CA SER A 169 -3.87 9.26 -2.64
C SER A 169 -2.75 8.47 -1.94
N THR A 170 -2.69 8.50 -0.61
CA THR A 170 -1.65 7.85 0.17
C THR A 170 -1.96 6.39 0.48
N LEU A 171 -0.97 5.51 0.33
CA LEU A 171 -0.96 4.16 0.87
C LEU A 171 0.01 4.10 2.05
N THR A 172 -0.50 3.78 3.25
CA THR A 172 0.34 3.48 4.42
C THR A 172 0.41 1.97 4.59
N VAL A 173 1.61 1.41 4.59
CA VAL A 173 1.86 -0.02 4.87
C VAL A 173 2.64 -0.10 6.18
N THR A 174 2.02 -0.64 7.23
CA THR A 174 2.64 -0.80 8.55
C THR A 174 3.39 -2.13 8.71
N GLY A 175 3.02 -3.12 7.90
CA GLY A 175 3.68 -4.42 7.83
C GLY A 175 4.70 -4.50 6.69
N ALA A 176 5.12 -5.72 6.36
CA ALA A 176 5.99 -5.97 5.22
C ALA A 176 5.23 -5.78 3.89
N ALA A 177 5.88 -5.16 2.91
CA ALA A 177 5.43 -5.11 1.53
C ALA A 177 6.33 -6.01 0.67
N ALA A 178 5.73 -6.84 -0.18
CA ALA A 178 6.44 -7.63 -1.18
C ALA A 178 5.94 -7.25 -2.57
N VAL A 179 6.87 -6.90 -3.46
CA VAL A 179 6.58 -6.61 -4.87
C VAL A 179 7.18 -7.74 -5.69
N GLY A 180 6.33 -8.57 -6.30
CA GLY A 180 6.78 -9.77 -7.05
C GLY A 180 7.37 -9.50 -8.43
N SER A 181 7.39 -8.23 -8.86
CA SER A 181 7.89 -7.80 -10.17
C SER A 181 8.53 -6.41 -10.03
N THR A 182 8.19 -5.47 -10.90
CA THR A 182 8.79 -4.13 -10.92
C THR A 182 8.13 -3.17 -9.94
N LEU A 183 8.94 -2.39 -9.22
CA LEU A 183 8.52 -1.18 -8.52
C LEU A 183 9.06 0.04 -9.28
N SER A 184 8.17 0.90 -9.78
CA SER A 184 8.53 2.20 -10.35
C SER A 184 8.13 3.31 -9.39
N VAL A 185 9.09 4.17 -9.02
CA VAL A 185 8.86 5.32 -8.14
C VAL A 185 9.24 6.58 -8.90
N GLY A 186 8.25 7.43 -9.18
CA GLY A 186 8.46 8.69 -9.91
C GLY A 186 9.06 9.82 -9.07
N GLY A 187 9.09 9.67 -7.74
CA GLY A 187 9.62 10.64 -6.79
C GLY A 187 10.80 10.11 -5.98
N ALA A 188 11.15 10.83 -4.91
CA ALA A 188 12.20 10.42 -4.00
C ALA A 188 11.80 9.17 -3.18
N THR A 189 12.78 8.31 -2.93
CA THR A 189 12.64 7.16 -2.02
C THR A 189 13.57 7.36 -0.83
N THR A 190 13.03 7.28 0.39
CA THR A 190 13.81 7.34 1.64
C THR A 190 13.71 5.99 2.34
N LEU A 191 14.86 5.35 2.59
CA LEU A 191 14.97 4.13 3.38
C LEU A 191 15.72 4.46 4.68
N SER A 192 15.07 4.25 5.83
CA SER A 192 15.66 4.58 7.15
C SER A 192 16.62 3.51 7.69
N SER A 193 16.80 2.41 6.97
CA SER A 193 17.62 1.27 7.40
C SER A 193 18.43 0.75 6.20
N THR A 194 18.54 -0.56 6.05
CA THR A 194 19.37 -1.20 5.03
C THR A 194 18.70 -1.25 3.66
N LEU A 195 19.51 -1.07 2.61
CA LEU A 195 19.18 -1.42 1.24
C LEU A 195 20.07 -2.60 0.81
N GLY A 196 19.46 -3.73 0.45
CA GLY A 196 20.16 -4.85 -0.19
C GLY A 196 19.80 -4.90 -1.67
N VAL A 197 20.81 -4.94 -2.55
CA VAL A 197 20.60 -5.16 -3.98
C VAL A 197 21.51 -6.29 -4.45
N THR A 198 20.92 -7.36 -4.97
CA THR A 198 21.65 -8.55 -5.44
C THR A 198 21.98 -8.47 -6.94
N GLY A 199 21.18 -7.70 -7.69
CA GLY A 199 21.40 -7.44 -9.11
C GLY A 199 22.24 -6.19 -9.37
N ALA A 200 22.40 -5.87 -10.67
CA ALA A 200 23.06 -4.63 -11.07
C ALA A 200 22.23 -3.41 -10.65
N SER A 201 22.93 -2.35 -10.24
CA SER A 201 22.35 -1.04 -9.91
C SER A 201 23.01 0.04 -10.75
N THR A 202 22.21 0.95 -11.31
CA THR A 202 22.71 2.13 -12.03
C THR A 202 22.32 3.38 -11.25
N LEU A 203 23.30 4.16 -10.83
CA LEU A 203 23.14 5.45 -10.17
C LEU A 203 23.74 6.53 -11.07
N THR A 204 22.90 7.42 -11.60
CA THR A 204 23.33 8.43 -12.59
C THR A 204 23.73 9.77 -11.97
N GLY A 205 23.29 10.03 -10.74
CA GLY A 205 23.62 11.23 -9.98
C GLY A 205 24.82 11.06 -9.06
N ALA A 206 25.06 12.08 -8.23
CA ALA A 206 26.09 12.00 -7.19
C ALA A 206 25.72 10.94 -6.14
N VAL A 207 26.71 10.16 -5.71
CA VAL A 207 26.58 9.15 -4.67
C VAL A 207 27.50 9.52 -3.51
N THR A 208 26.92 9.73 -2.33
CA THR A 208 27.67 9.96 -1.10
C THR A 208 27.61 8.69 -0.24
N CYS A 209 28.76 8.08 0.02
CA CYS A 209 28.88 6.99 0.99
C CYS A 209 29.46 7.56 2.29
N GLY A 210 28.64 7.60 3.35
CA GLY A 210 29.09 8.06 4.67
C GLY A 210 29.93 7.05 5.46
N GLY A 211 30.00 5.80 4.98
CA GLY A 211 30.76 4.71 5.58
C GLY A 211 31.81 4.15 4.62
N THR A 212 32.13 2.86 4.75
CA THR A 212 33.07 2.17 3.88
C THR A 212 32.40 1.69 2.60
N LEU A 213 33.01 1.98 1.45
CA LEU A 213 32.69 1.34 0.17
C LEU A 213 33.70 0.22 -0.11
N ALA A 214 33.22 -1.03 -0.15
CA ALA A 214 34.02 -2.18 -0.57
C ALA A 214 33.66 -2.58 -2.00
N VAL A 215 34.66 -2.68 -2.88
CA VAL A 215 34.49 -3.13 -4.27
C VAL A 215 35.32 -4.39 -4.46
N ALA A 216 34.63 -5.53 -4.66
CA ALA A 216 35.30 -6.83 -4.83
C ALA A 216 35.77 -7.08 -6.27
N GLY A 217 35.13 -6.42 -7.25
CA GLY A 217 35.49 -6.49 -8.66
C GLY A 217 36.35 -5.30 -9.10
N ASN A 218 36.40 -5.06 -10.41
CA ASN A 218 37.09 -3.90 -10.97
C ASN A 218 36.29 -2.61 -10.71
N ALA A 219 36.99 -1.53 -10.38
CA ALA A 219 36.46 -0.17 -10.34
C ALA A 219 37.18 0.68 -11.39
N THR A 220 36.42 1.38 -12.23
CA THR A 220 36.94 2.40 -13.15
C THR A 220 36.49 3.76 -12.66
N VAL A 221 37.43 4.63 -12.30
CA VAL A 221 37.15 6.02 -11.91
C VAL A 221 37.73 6.91 -13.00
N SER A 222 36.88 7.57 -13.77
CA SER A 222 37.31 8.51 -14.84
C SER A 222 37.66 9.91 -14.33
N GLY A 223 37.40 10.19 -13.04
CA GLY A 223 37.74 11.44 -12.36
C GLY A 223 38.88 11.28 -11.35
N THR A 224 39.03 12.28 -10.47
CA THR A 224 40.05 12.26 -9.40
C THR A 224 39.60 11.41 -8.23
N LEU A 225 40.46 10.49 -7.78
CA LEU A 225 40.28 9.80 -6.50
C LEU A 225 41.14 10.51 -5.44
N GLY A 226 40.51 11.03 -4.38
CA GLY A 226 41.20 11.74 -3.31
C GLY A 226 41.91 10.75 -2.39
N TYR A 227 43.19 10.46 -2.64
CA TYR A 227 43.94 9.50 -1.85
C TYR A 227 44.55 10.13 -0.59
N LYS A 228 44.44 9.42 0.54
CA LYS A 228 45.25 9.62 1.76
C LYS A 228 45.94 8.32 2.19
N THR A 229 46.15 7.40 1.25
CA THR A 229 46.83 6.12 1.46
C THR A 229 48.27 6.19 0.99
N PRO A 230 49.21 5.49 1.66
CA PRO A 230 50.58 5.39 1.17
C PRO A 230 50.65 4.73 -0.21
N ILE A 231 51.53 5.22 -1.09
CA ILE A 231 51.90 4.57 -2.35
C ILE A 231 53.04 3.60 -2.02
N ILE A 232 52.83 2.29 -2.18
CA ILE A 232 53.85 1.29 -1.85
C ILE A 232 54.59 0.90 -3.13
N VAL A 233 55.89 1.21 -3.21
CA VAL A 233 56.75 0.86 -4.34
C VAL A 233 57.60 -0.35 -3.94
N ASN A 234 57.13 -1.55 -4.29
CA ASN A 234 57.77 -2.84 -3.92
C ASN A 234 58.22 -3.66 -5.15
N THR A 235 57.48 -3.64 -6.25
CA THR A 235 57.60 -4.68 -7.29
C THR A 235 58.40 -4.29 -8.53
N THR A 236 58.42 -3.02 -8.94
CA THR A 236 59.02 -2.57 -10.20
C THR A 236 60.39 -1.92 -10.04
N GLY A 237 60.72 -1.38 -8.86
CA GLY A 237 61.88 -0.49 -8.70
C GLY A 237 61.77 0.81 -9.48
N SER A 238 60.57 1.15 -9.98
CA SER A 238 60.27 2.43 -10.58
C SER A 238 58.79 2.76 -10.39
N GLU A 239 58.47 3.98 -10.00
CA GLU A 239 57.10 4.47 -9.88
C GLU A 239 57.02 5.88 -10.46
N THR A 240 56.08 6.11 -11.38
CA THR A 240 55.80 7.45 -11.92
C THR A 240 54.62 8.07 -11.18
N LEU A 241 54.89 9.15 -10.46
CA LEU A 241 53.87 9.88 -9.73
C LEU A 241 53.05 10.80 -10.65
N THR A 242 51.84 11.11 -10.22
CA THR A 242 50.93 12.06 -10.87
C THR A 242 50.53 13.18 -9.91
N ALA A 243 50.19 14.37 -10.42
CA ALA A 243 49.75 15.50 -9.59
C ALA A 243 48.56 15.14 -8.67
N ALA A 244 47.69 14.22 -9.12
CA ALA A 244 46.54 13.72 -8.37
C ALA A 244 46.91 12.98 -7.08
N GLN A 245 48.16 12.50 -6.96
CA GLN A 245 48.67 11.80 -5.79
C GLN A 245 49.26 12.75 -4.73
N SER A 246 49.12 14.08 -4.89
CA SER A 246 49.59 15.07 -3.90
C SER A 246 49.13 14.74 -2.48
N GLY A 247 50.01 14.93 -1.50
CA GLY A 247 49.79 14.59 -0.09
C GLY A 247 50.09 13.12 0.25
N SER A 248 50.37 12.28 -0.73
CA SER A 248 50.70 10.87 -0.49
C SER A 248 52.09 10.69 0.13
N THR A 249 52.22 9.64 0.93
CA THR A 249 53.53 9.10 1.36
C THR A 249 53.90 7.96 0.42
N VAL A 250 54.99 8.10 -0.31
CA VAL A 250 55.57 7.05 -1.15
C VAL A 250 56.51 6.22 -0.28
N VAL A 251 56.21 4.95 -0.11
CA VAL A 251 56.96 4.01 0.73
C VAL A 251 57.72 3.05 -0.17
N CYS A 252 59.03 3.24 -0.25
CA CYS A 252 59.92 2.41 -1.04
C CYS A 252 60.37 1.22 -0.19
N THR A 253 59.95 0.02 -0.58
CA THR A 253 60.14 -1.26 0.16
C THR A 253 60.94 -2.30 -0.62
N LYS A 254 61.49 -1.93 -1.79
CA LYS A 254 62.32 -2.86 -2.57
C LYS A 254 63.69 -3.01 -1.91
N SER A 255 64.09 -4.23 -1.54
CA SER A 255 65.33 -4.49 -0.79
C SER A 255 66.61 -4.67 -1.63
N THR A 256 66.51 -4.65 -2.97
CA THR A 256 67.64 -4.81 -3.89
C THR A 256 67.54 -3.91 -5.11
N GLY A 257 68.66 -3.33 -5.55
CA GLY A 257 68.73 -2.39 -6.67
C GLY A 257 68.35 -0.95 -6.29
N ALA A 258 68.27 -0.06 -7.29
CA ALA A 258 67.71 1.27 -7.09
C ALA A 258 66.19 1.26 -7.30
N THR A 259 65.49 2.16 -6.60
CA THR A 259 64.09 2.49 -6.82
C THR A 259 64.01 3.90 -7.39
N THR A 260 63.48 4.04 -8.60
CA THR A 260 63.30 5.34 -9.26
C THR A 260 61.91 5.88 -9.00
N ILE A 261 61.80 7.06 -8.42
CA ILE A 261 60.54 7.80 -8.31
C ILE A 261 60.57 8.92 -9.35
N THR A 262 59.76 8.76 -10.40
CA THR A 262 59.63 9.77 -11.45
C THR A 262 58.53 10.76 -11.06
N LEU A 263 58.88 12.03 -10.97
CA LEU A 263 57.95 13.10 -10.61
C LEU A 263 57.07 13.49 -11.79
N PRO A 264 55.83 13.95 -11.55
CA PRO A 264 54.97 14.45 -12.62
C PRO A 264 55.65 15.58 -13.39
N ASP A 265 55.35 15.72 -14.68
CA ASP A 265 55.79 16.86 -15.49
C ASP A 265 55.33 18.17 -14.79
N PRO A 266 56.25 19.05 -14.37
CA PRO A 266 55.90 20.28 -13.74
C PRO A 266 55.15 21.15 -14.74
N SER A 267 54.03 21.65 -14.27
CA SER A 267 53.14 22.54 -14.98
C SER A 267 52.47 23.46 -13.95
N SER A 268 51.61 24.38 -14.37
CA SER A 268 50.83 25.17 -13.41
C SER A 268 49.99 24.29 -12.46
N SER A 269 49.60 23.09 -12.90
CA SER A 269 48.81 22.14 -12.09
C SER A 269 49.60 21.43 -10.99
N THR A 270 50.94 21.44 -11.05
CA THR A 270 51.80 20.80 -10.06
C THR A 270 52.35 21.77 -9.01
N VAL A 271 52.11 23.08 -9.16
CA VAL A 271 52.53 24.07 -8.16
C VAL A 271 51.77 23.82 -6.86
N GLY A 272 52.50 23.60 -5.77
CA GLY A 272 51.94 23.24 -4.47
C GLY A 272 51.66 21.75 -4.28
N VAL A 273 51.96 20.89 -5.28
CA VAL A 273 51.92 19.44 -5.09
C VAL A 273 53.02 19.03 -4.13
N VAL A 274 52.69 18.16 -3.17
CA VAL A 274 53.62 17.69 -2.13
C VAL A 274 53.66 16.17 -2.13
N PHE A 275 54.85 15.59 -2.08
CA PHE A 275 55.03 14.18 -1.77
C PHE A 275 56.01 14.02 -0.61
N THR A 276 55.81 12.96 0.16
CA THR A 276 56.83 12.48 1.09
C THR A 276 57.30 11.12 0.61
N VAL A 277 58.60 10.98 0.33
CA VAL A 277 59.19 9.70 -0.04
C VAL A 277 59.92 9.16 1.18
N VAL A 278 59.65 7.91 1.54
CA VAL A 278 60.26 7.21 2.66
C VAL A 278 60.90 5.94 2.17
N GLN A 279 62.18 5.79 2.48
CA GLN A 279 62.92 4.58 2.28
C GLN A 279 62.81 3.69 3.51
N THR A 280 62.31 2.47 3.33
CA THR A 280 62.11 1.51 4.43
C THR A 280 63.02 0.29 4.36
N GLU A 281 63.82 0.18 3.30
CA GLU A 281 64.68 -0.98 3.03
C GLU A 281 66.08 -0.50 2.59
N ASN A 282 67.01 -1.43 2.33
CA ASN A 282 68.40 -1.11 1.99
C ASN A 282 68.66 -0.87 0.49
N GLN A 283 67.90 0.01 -0.16
CA GLN A 283 68.07 0.40 -1.57
C GLN A 283 68.68 1.78 -1.78
N ASN A 284 68.88 2.19 -3.02
CA ASN A 284 68.96 3.62 -3.33
C ASN A 284 67.57 4.07 -3.77
N VAL A 285 67.11 5.26 -3.35
CA VAL A 285 65.89 5.85 -3.90
C VAL A 285 66.24 7.09 -4.69
N ASP A 286 66.07 6.99 -6.00
CA ASP A 286 66.43 8.01 -6.96
C ASP A 286 65.16 8.81 -7.31
N ILE A 287 65.15 10.10 -7.04
CA ILE A 287 64.06 11.02 -7.41
C ILE A 287 64.47 11.72 -8.69
N VAL A 288 63.67 11.58 -9.73
CA VAL A 288 63.99 12.04 -11.09
C VAL A 288 62.80 12.80 -11.66
N PRO A 289 62.97 13.95 -12.33
CA PRO A 289 61.89 14.62 -13.05
C PRO A 289 61.51 13.85 -14.33
N THR A 290 60.28 14.00 -14.83
CA THR A 290 59.85 13.33 -16.09
C THR A 290 60.65 13.78 -17.32
N ASN A 291 61.16 15.02 -17.33
CA ASN A 291 61.94 15.58 -18.44
C ASN A 291 63.14 16.36 -17.88
N PRO A 292 64.31 15.73 -17.71
CA PRO A 292 65.50 16.34 -17.09
C PRO A 292 65.90 17.66 -17.77
N ASP A 293 65.87 17.69 -19.10
CA ASP A 293 66.31 18.84 -19.91
C ASP A 293 65.33 20.03 -19.85
N GLY A 294 64.08 19.81 -19.42
CA GLY A 294 63.03 20.85 -19.31
C GLY A 294 62.66 21.20 -17.86
N ASN A 295 62.93 20.30 -16.92
CA ASN A 295 62.45 20.33 -15.55
C ASN A 295 63.60 20.05 -14.60
N SER A 296 63.90 21.01 -13.73
CA SER A 296 65.04 20.85 -12.84
C SER A 296 64.65 20.64 -11.38
N LEU A 297 65.34 19.70 -10.73
CA LEU A 297 65.29 19.56 -9.28
C LEU A 297 66.16 20.64 -8.64
N VAL A 298 65.57 21.37 -7.71
CA VAL A 298 66.28 22.22 -6.76
C VAL A 298 66.40 21.40 -5.48
N ALA A 299 67.51 20.70 -5.32
CA ALA A 299 67.72 19.84 -4.17
C ALA A 299 68.47 20.60 -3.07
N ASP A 300 67.94 20.61 -1.85
CA ASP A 300 68.55 21.19 -0.65
C ASP A 300 69.17 22.60 -0.81
N GLY A 301 68.60 23.43 -1.70
CA GLY A 301 69.10 24.77 -2.01
C GLY A 301 70.39 24.83 -2.82
N VAL A 302 70.97 23.68 -3.20
CA VAL A 302 71.99 23.60 -4.26
C VAL A 302 71.31 23.68 -5.63
N GLY A 303 72.09 23.96 -6.68
CA GLY A 303 71.60 24.29 -8.02
C GLY A 303 70.69 23.25 -8.68
N THR A 304 70.39 23.51 -9.95
CA THR A 304 69.60 22.62 -10.81
C THR A 304 70.28 21.25 -10.96
N SER A 305 69.50 20.18 -10.78
CA SER A 305 69.96 18.78 -10.85
C SER A 305 68.93 17.91 -11.59
N ASP A 306 69.41 16.86 -12.24
CA ASP A 306 68.58 15.90 -12.98
C ASP A 306 68.15 14.73 -12.11
N LYS A 307 68.81 14.54 -10.95
CA LYS A 307 68.53 13.44 -10.03
C LYS A 307 68.93 13.78 -8.60
N ALA A 308 68.01 13.55 -7.67
CA ALA A 308 68.27 13.61 -6.24
C ALA A 308 68.11 12.22 -5.63
N SER A 309 69.15 11.70 -5.01
CA SER A 309 69.17 10.33 -4.46
C SER A 309 69.18 10.37 -2.95
N LEU A 310 68.23 9.66 -2.34
CA LEU A 310 68.31 9.22 -0.95
C LEU A 310 69.25 8.02 -0.92
N ALA A 311 70.56 8.28 -0.80
CA ALA A 311 71.58 7.27 -0.60
C ALA A 311 72.88 7.93 -0.16
N THR A 312 73.31 7.69 1.07
CA THR A 312 74.73 7.78 1.41
C THR A 312 75.12 6.52 2.18
N SER A 313 76.37 6.11 1.99
CA SER A 313 76.95 4.85 2.48
C SER A 313 76.47 4.51 3.90
N SER A 314 75.96 3.29 4.06
CA SER A 314 75.54 2.63 5.32
C SER A 314 74.26 3.08 6.05
N HIS A 315 73.60 4.19 5.72
CA HIS A 315 72.37 4.67 6.42
C HIS A 315 71.12 4.67 5.53
N LYS A 316 70.69 3.49 5.09
CA LYS A 316 69.65 3.36 4.05
C LYS A 316 68.22 3.29 4.62
N ILE A 317 68.01 2.64 5.75
CA ILE A 317 66.66 2.43 6.29
C ILE A 317 66.22 3.66 7.09
N GLY A 318 65.05 4.22 6.75
CA GLY A 318 64.48 5.39 7.42
C GLY A 318 64.85 6.74 6.81
N ALA A 319 65.58 6.76 5.69
CA ALA A 319 65.82 7.98 4.93
C ALA A 319 64.49 8.50 4.33
N ALA A 320 64.28 9.81 4.34
CA ALA A 320 63.08 10.41 3.78
C ALA A 320 63.37 11.75 3.11
N ALA A 321 62.61 12.07 2.06
CA ALA A 321 62.64 13.35 1.39
C ALA A 321 61.23 13.94 1.29
N ARG A 322 61.16 15.27 1.36
CA ARG A 322 59.97 16.02 0.99
C ARG A 322 60.18 16.64 -0.39
N ILE A 323 59.16 16.51 -1.22
CA ILE A 323 59.18 16.95 -2.62
C ILE A 323 58.04 17.92 -2.80
N ILE A 324 58.31 19.09 -3.35
CA ILE A 324 57.34 20.18 -3.49
C ILE A 324 57.44 20.75 -4.91
N GLY A 325 56.33 20.82 -5.63
CA GLY A 325 56.26 21.56 -6.88
C GLY A 325 56.29 23.06 -6.59
N ILE A 326 57.40 23.73 -6.88
CA ILE A 326 57.61 25.16 -6.51
C ILE A 326 57.36 26.11 -7.67
N SER A 327 57.39 25.62 -8.90
CA SER A 327 57.04 26.39 -10.11
C SER A 327 56.53 25.45 -11.19
N ALA A 328 56.10 26.04 -12.32
CA ALA A 328 55.72 25.30 -13.51
C ALA A 328 56.90 24.59 -14.21
N THR A 329 58.13 24.70 -13.69
CA THR A 329 59.34 24.12 -14.30
C THR A 329 60.28 23.46 -13.30
N LYS A 330 59.98 23.53 -11.99
CA LYS A 330 60.91 23.11 -10.94
C LYS A 330 60.23 22.39 -9.79
N TRP A 331 60.92 21.38 -9.32
CA TRP A 331 60.62 20.67 -8.09
C TRP A 331 61.66 20.98 -7.03
N PHE A 332 61.24 21.27 -5.82
CA PHE A 332 62.13 21.37 -4.67
C PHE A 332 62.17 20.05 -3.94
N VAL A 333 63.36 19.53 -3.68
CA VAL A 333 63.57 18.27 -2.96
C VAL A 333 64.45 18.54 -1.75
N THR A 334 64.05 18.09 -0.57
CA THR A 334 64.85 18.27 0.66
C THR A 334 64.83 17.00 1.49
N ALA A 335 65.98 16.65 2.06
CA ALA A 335 66.06 15.55 3.02
C ALA A 335 65.29 15.93 4.29
N LEU A 336 64.52 14.99 4.81
CA LEU A 336 63.85 15.14 6.11
C LEU A 336 64.69 14.59 7.27
N SER A 337 65.75 13.84 6.97
CA SER A 337 66.68 13.32 7.98
C SER A 337 68.09 13.88 7.76
N PRO A 338 68.69 14.54 8.77
CA PRO A 338 70.08 15.01 8.72
C PRO A 338 71.09 13.88 8.54
N THR A 339 70.74 12.66 8.95
CA THR A 339 71.64 11.49 8.86
C THR A 339 71.69 10.88 7.46
N CYS A 340 70.81 11.32 6.55
CA CYS A 340 70.69 10.81 5.19
C CYS A 340 70.55 11.99 4.20
N PRO A 341 71.62 12.76 3.96
CA PRO A 341 71.59 13.88 3.03
C PRO A 341 71.30 13.41 1.61
N LEU A 342 70.70 14.30 0.81
CA LEU A 342 70.49 14.05 -0.62
C LEU A 342 71.84 14.07 -1.33
N THR A 343 72.07 13.07 -2.19
CA THR A 343 73.15 13.11 -3.18
C THR A 343 72.57 13.60 -4.50
N VAL A 344 73.13 14.67 -5.06
CA VAL A 344 72.65 15.28 -6.30
C VAL A 344 73.60 14.97 -7.46
N GLU A 345 73.05 14.58 -8.60
CA GLU A 345 73.79 14.49 -9.85
C GLU A 345 73.80 15.88 -10.52
N PRO A 346 74.94 16.39 -11.03
CA PRO A 346 74.94 17.62 -11.80
C PRO A 346 73.97 17.52 -12.98
N ALA A 347 73.35 18.63 -13.37
CA ALA A 347 72.60 18.66 -14.62
C ALA A 347 73.57 18.52 -15.81
N ASP A 348 73.23 17.68 -16.79
CA ASP A 348 73.99 17.51 -18.04
C ASP A 348 73.80 18.70 -19.02
#